data_AF-A0A7C1Y3I0-F1
#
_entry.id   AF-A0A7C1Y3I0-F1
#
_cell.length_a   1.000
_cell.length_b   1.000
_cell.length_c   1.000
_cell.angle_alpha   90.00
_cell.angle_beta   90.00
_cell.angle_gamma   90.00
#
_symmetry.space_group_name_H-M   'P 1'
#
loop_
_entity.id
_entity.type
_entity.pdbx_description
1 polymer ?
#
loop_
_entity_poly.entity_id
_entity_poly.type
_entity_poly.pdbx_seq_one_letter_code
_entity_poly.pdbx_strand_id
1 'polypeptide(L)'
;MDTGTKTAGSVEKRLPTLKNPFIRKQVINFRNAEREVVILYAEACAAGFRMLNGEVPETEMVNHVGVRLKAVEEHYKSTRAALLRLNIDISAIALLSARERLDLFSHYFTLYTPSVPDAVEFFSREELKALVASIL
;
A
#
# COMPACT_ATOMS: atom_id res chain seq x y z
N MET A 1 56.51 -26.51 18.11
CA MET A 1 55.11 -26.68 18.53
C MET A 1 54.37 -25.43 18.13
N ASP A 2 53.63 -25.50 17.02
CA ASP A 2 52.74 -24.44 16.55
C ASP A 2 51.57 -24.29 17.52
N THR A 3 51.38 -23.08 18.04
CA THR A 3 50.12 -22.72 18.73
C THR A 3 49.42 -21.65 17.90
N GLY A 4 48.83 -22.12 16.80
CA GLY A 4 47.92 -21.32 15.98
C GLY A 4 46.74 -20.87 16.81
N THR A 5 46.74 -19.59 17.18
CA THR A 5 45.58 -18.90 17.75
C THR A 5 44.59 -18.69 16.60
N LYS A 6 43.61 -19.59 16.49
CA LYS A 6 42.44 -19.40 15.62
C LYS A 6 41.67 -18.18 16.13
N THR A 7 41.83 -17.05 15.45
CA THR A 7 40.94 -15.90 15.57
C THR A 7 39.51 -16.38 15.32
N ALA A 8 38.68 -16.25 16.35
CA ALA A 8 37.24 -16.47 16.27
C ALA A 8 36.70 -15.66 15.07
N GLY A 9 36.15 -16.38 14.09
CA GLY A 9 35.60 -15.77 12.89
C GLY A 9 34.57 -14.72 13.28
N SER A 10 34.85 -13.47 12.93
CA SER A 10 33.82 -12.46 12.81
C SER A 10 32.79 -13.04 11.86
N VAL A 11 31.64 -13.46 12.37
CA VAL A 11 30.48 -13.73 11.53
C VAL A 11 30.15 -12.37 10.92
N GLU A 12 30.69 -12.10 9.73
CA GLU A 12 30.23 -11.02 8.89
C GLU A 12 28.72 -11.23 8.77
N LYS A 13 27.94 -10.45 9.52
CA LYS A 13 26.51 -10.32 9.32
C LYS A 13 26.35 -9.72 7.93
N ARG A 14 26.39 -10.57 6.90
CA ARG A 14 26.08 -10.18 5.54
C ARG A 14 24.66 -9.66 5.57
N LEU A 15 24.53 -8.35 5.34
CA LEU A 15 23.23 -7.71 5.27
C LEU A 15 22.40 -8.41 4.20
N PRO A 16 21.12 -8.73 4.47
CA PRO A 16 20.24 -9.29 3.47
C PRO A 16 20.21 -8.36 2.25
N THR A 17 20.43 -8.92 1.07
CA THR A 17 20.36 -8.15 -0.18
C THR A 17 19.06 -8.48 -0.92
N LEU A 18 18.64 -7.63 -1.87
CA LEU A 18 17.52 -7.91 -2.77
C LEU A 18 17.69 -9.18 -3.62
N LYS A 19 18.91 -9.75 -3.66
CA LYS A 19 19.18 -11.06 -4.29
C LYS A 19 18.58 -12.22 -3.47
N ASN A 20 18.25 -12.01 -2.20
CA ASN A 20 17.57 -13.00 -1.39
C ASN A 20 16.10 -13.15 -1.87
N PRO A 21 15.66 -14.36 -2.28
CA PRO A 21 14.30 -14.58 -2.80
C PRO A 21 13.20 -14.22 -1.80
N PHE A 22 13.43 -14.41 -0.50
CA PHE A 22 12.48 -14.03 0.55
C PHE A 22 12.31 -12.51 0.60
N ILE A 23 13.41 -11.76 0.63
CA ILE A 23 13.39 -10.29 0.64
C ILE A 23 12.70 -9.76 -0.62
N ARG A 24 13.00 -10.33 -1.79
CA ARG A 24 12.35 -9.96 -3.04
C ARG A 24 10.83 -10.16 -2.99
N LYS A 25 10.35 -11.27 -2.43
CA LYS A 25 8.91 -11.51 -2.24
C LYS A 25 8.30 -10.50 -1.26
N GLN A 26 8.98 -10.18 -0.16
CA GLN A 26 8.52 -9.16 0.79
C GLN A 26 8.37 -7.78 0.12
N VAL A 27 9.32 -7.39 -0.73
CA VAL A 27 9.26 -6.13 -1.49
C VAL A 27 8.09 -6.11 -2.48
N ILE A 28 7.84 -7.21 -3.20
CA ILE A 28 6.69 -7.33 -4.11
C ILE A 28 5.38 -7.23 -3.32
N ASN A 29 5.26 -7.96 -2.22
CA ASN A 29 4.06 -7.94 -1.38
C ASN A 29 3.85 -6.57 -0.75
N PHE A 30 4.92 -5.86 -0.38
CA PHE A 30 4.84 -4.49 0.14
C PHE A 30 4.24 -3.52 -0.88
N ARG A 31 4.69 -3.58 -2.15
CA ARG A 31 4.11 -2.78 -3.24
C ARG A 31 2.67 -3.19 -3.55
N ASN A 32 2.35 -4.48 -3.50
CA ASN A 32 0.98 -4.96 -3.72
C ASN A 32 0.05 -4.48 -2.60
N ALA A 33 0.50 -4.49 -1.34
CA ALA A 33 -0.23 -3.93 -0.22
C ALA A 33 -0.48 -2.42 -0.42
N GLU A 34 0.52 -1.67 -0.89
CA GLU A 34 0.33 -0.25 -1.24
C GLU A 34 -0.78 -0.05 -2.28
N ARG A 35 -0.78 -0.85 -3.37
CA ARG A 35 -1.83 -0.82 -4.40
C ARG A 35 -3.20 -1.12 -3.81
N GLU A 36 -3.27 -2.16 -2.99
CA GLU A 36 -4.53 -2.60 -2.39
C GLU A 36 -5.08 -1.57 -1.40
N VAL A 37 -4.23 -0.88 -0.63
CA VAL A 37 -4.66 0.25 0.21
C VAL A 37 -5.30 1.34 -0.66
N VAL A 38 -4.66 1.78 -1.74
CA VAL A 38 -5.20 2.83 -2.61
C VAL A 38 -6.56 2.43 -3.20
N ILE A 39 -6.70 1.17 -3.63
CA ILE A 39 -7.96 0.63 -4.19
C ILE A 39 -9.07 0.62 -3.12
N LEU A 40 -8.75 0.15 -1.91
CA LEU A 40 -9.73 0.06 -0.82
C LEU A 40 -10.15 1.45 -0.31
N TYR A 41 -9.26 2.43 -0.32
CA TYR A 41 -9.62 3.82 -0.07
C TYR A 41 -10.58 4.35 -1.14
N ALA A 42 -10.33 4.07 -2.42
CA ALA A 42 -11.23 4.45 -3.50
C ALA A 42 -12.62 3.81 -3.34
N GLU A 43 -12.67 2.52 -2.99
CA GLU A 43 -13.91 1.80 -2.68
C GLU A 43 -14.66 2.42 -1.49
N ALA A 44 -13.95 2.76 -0.40
CA ALA A 44 -14.54 3.41 0.77
C ALA A 44 -15.07 4.81 0.45
N CYS A 45 -14.33 5.62 -0.31
CA CYS A 45 -14.77 6.93 -0.77
C CYS A 45 -15.99 6.82 -1.69
N ALA A 46 -16.00 5.86 -2.61
CA ALA A 46 -17.13 5.59 -3.50
C ALA A 46 -18.39 5.22 -2.71
N ALA A 47 -18.26 4.37 -1.70
CA ALA A 47 -19.37 4.02 -0.82
C ALA A 47 -19.95 5.26 -0.12
N GLY A 48 -19.09 6.11 0.46
CA GLY A 48 -19.52 7.37 1.07
C GLY A 48 -20.16 8.34 0.08
N PHE A 49 -19.61 8.44 -1.14
CA PHE A 49 -20.17 9.27 -2.21
C PHE A 49 -21.57 8.81 -2.62
N ARG A 50 -21.77 7.50 -2.83
CA ARG A 50 -23.09 6.93 -3.16
C ARG A 50 -24.13 7.22 -2.07
N MET A 51 -23.75 7.07 -0.79
CA MET A 51 -24.62 7.41 0.35
C MET A 51 -25.05 8.88 0.34
N LEU A 52 -24.11 9.80 0.07
CA LEU A 52 -24.42 11.23 -0.01
C LEU A 52 -25.34 11.58 -1.19
N ASN A 53 -25.33 10.77 -2.24
CA ASN A 53 -26.22 10.88 -3.40
C ASN A 53 -27.55 10.13 -3.25
N GLY A 54 -27.87 9.65 -2.04
CA GLY A 54 -29.16 9.03 -1.73
C GLY A 54 -29.28 7.55 -2.08
N GLU A 55 -28.18 6.90 -2.45
CA GLU A 55 -28.16 5.45 -2.60
C GLU A 55 -28.17 4.77 -1.23
N VAL A 56 -29.02 3.76 -1.07
CA VAL A 56 -29.09 2.99 0.16
C VAL A 56 -27.80 2.18 0.29
N PRO A 57 -27.00 2.41 1.34
CA PRO A 57 -25.78 1.64 1.51
C PRO A 57 -26.11 0.18 1.80
N GLU A 58 -25.45 -0.71 1.08
CA GLU A 58 -25.31 -2.09 1.51
C GLU A 58 -24.41 -2.11 2.75
N THR A 59 -25.00 -1.99 3.94
CA THR A 59 -24.30 -1.81 5.22
C THR A 59 -23.28 -2.93 5.50
N GLU A 60 -23.53 -4.15 5.03
CA GLU A 60 -22.59 -5.25 5.11
C GLU A 60 -21.33 -5.00 4.26
N MET A 61 -21.49 -4.43 3.07
CA MET A 61 -20.40 -4.14 2.14
C MET A 61 -19.46 -3.06 2.70
N VAL A 62 -20.02 -1.97 3.27
CA VAL A 62 -19.23 -0.87 3.87
C VAL A 62 -18.40 -1.35 5.05
N ASN A 63 -19.01 -2.14 5.94
CA ASN A 63 -18.30 -2.74 7.08
C ASN A 63 -17.17 -3.67 6.62
N HIS A 64 -17.41 -4.44 5.55
CA HIS A 64 -16.42 -5.34 5.00
C HIS A 64 -15.22 -4.60 4.37
N VAL A 65 -15.45 -3.48 3.67
CA VAL A 65 -14.37 -2.64 3.12
C VAL A 65 -13.52 -2.05 4.25
N GLY A 66 -14.14 -1.54 5.32
CA GLY A 66 -13.40 -0.99 6.47
C GLY A 66 -12.50 -2.01 7.16
N VAL A 67 -12.99 -3.24 7.36
CA VAL A 67 -12.21 -4.34 7.94
C VAL A 67 -11.03 -4.72 7.02
N ARG A 68 -11.27 -4.85 5.72
CA ARG A 68 -10.22 -5.15 4.73
C ARG A 68 -9.16 -4.05 4.69
N LEU A 69 -9.58 -2.79 4.63
CA LEU A 69 -8.67 -1.65 4.58
C LEU A 69 -7.75 -1.63 5.80
N LYS A 70 -8.30 -1.79 6.99
CA LYS A 70 -7.51 -1.85 8.24
C LYS A 70 -6.48 -2.98 8.19
N ALA A 71 -6.88 -4.18 7.79
CA ALA A 71 -5.98 -5.33 7.72
C ALA A 71 -4.82 -5.11 6.72
N VAL A 72 -5.12 -4.54 5.54
CA VAL A 72 -4.11 -4.26 4.51
C VAL A 72 -3.18 -3.14 4.96
N GLU A 73 -3.67 -2.08 5.60
CA GLU A 73 -2.83 -1.03 6.17
C GLU A 73 -1.87 -1.56 7.25
N GLU A 74 -2.37 -2.40 8.14
CA GLU A 74 -1.55 -3.05 9.18
C GLU A 74 -0.48 -3.94 8.54
N HIS A 75 -0.84 -4.68 7.49
CA HIS A 75 0.12 -5.47 6.72
C HIS A 75 1.18 -4.59 6.02
N TYR A 76 0.77 -3.49 5.41
CA TYR A 76 1.68 -2.52 4.78
C TYR A 76 2.67 -1.95 5.81
N LYS A 77 2.15 -1.43 6.93
CA LYS A 77 2.95 -0.83 8.02
C LYS A 77 3.92 -1.84 8.64
N SER A 78 3.48 -3.07 8.90
CA SER A 78 4.31 -4.13 9.48
C SER A 78 5.42 -4.60 8.52
N THR A 79 5.11 -4.76 7.23
CA THR A 79 6.09 -5.14 6.20
C THR A 79 7.14 -4.04 6.00
N ARG A 80 6.71 -2.77 5.97
CA ARG A 80 7.61 -1.60 5.93
C ARG A 80 8.61 -1.63 7.10
N ALA A 81 8.11 -1.84 8.32
CA ALA A 81 8.94 -1.91 9.51
C ALA A 81 9.92 -3.09 9.48
N ALA A 82 9.50 -4.25 8.96
CA ALA A 82 10.36 -5.42 8.82
C ALA A 82 11.51 -5.16 7.83
N LEU A 83 11.22 -4.57 6.66
CA LEU A 83 12.25 -4.24 5.66
C LEU A 83 13.28 -3.23 6.19
N LEU A 84 12.83 -2.19 6.91
CA LEU A 84 13.74 -1.25 7.57
C LEU A 84 14.66 -1.92 8.59
N ARG A 85 14.13 -2.83 9.42
CA ARG A 85 14.93 -3.59 10.40
C ARG A 85 15.97 -4.51 9.75
N LEU A 86 15.74 -4.92 8.51
CA LEU A 86 16.67 -5.72 7.72
C LEU A 86 17.69 -4.84 6.96
N ASN A 87 17.73 -3.53 7.23
CA ASN A 87 18.54 -2.54 6.52
C ASN A 87 18.32 -2.55 5.00
N ILE A 88 17.09 -2.88 4.57
CA ILE A 88 16.69 -2.70 3.17
C ILE A 88 16.29 -1.24 2.99
N ASP A 89 17.00 -0.55 2.12
CA ASP A 89 16.65 0.82 1.74
C ASP A 89 15.31 0.83 1.01
N ILE A 90 14.29 1.38 1.67
CA ILE A 90 12.95 1.48 1.11
C ILE A 90 12.90 2.48 -0.04
N SER A 91 13.81 3.46 -0.10
CA SER A 91 13.88 4.38 -1.24
C SER A 91 14.32 3.67 -2.53
N ALA A 92 15.00 2.53 -2.40
CA ALA A 92 15.35 1.66 -3.52
C ALA A 92 14.19 0.73 -3.94
N ILE A 93 13.08 0.70 -3.19
CA ILE A 93 11.86 0.00 -3.56
C ILE A 93 11.01 0.92 -4.43
N ALA A 94 10.70 0.47 -5.64
CA ALA A 94 9.80 1.19 -6.54
C ALA A 94 8.35 1.13 -6.04
N LEU A 95 8.02 1.99 -5.08
CA LEU A 95 6.65 2.26 -4.63
C LEU A 95 5.84 2.96 -5.72
N LEU A 96 4.53 3.00 -5.54
CA LEU A 96 3.66 3.74 -6.46
C LEU A 96 4.02 5.23 -6.41
N SER A 97 4.29 5.78 -7.59
CA SER A 97 4.39 7.23 -7.76
C SER A 97 3.04 7.90 -7.45
N ALA A 98 3.06 9.19 -7.11
CA ALA A 98 1.84 9.96 -6.88
C ALA A 98 0.88 9.90 -8.07
N ARG A 99 1.40 9.84 -9.29
CA ARG A 99 0.60 9.65 -10.51
C ARG A 99 -0.05 8.27 -10.56
N GLU A 100 0.70 7.19 -10.32
CA GLU A 100 0.13 5.84 -10.29
C GLU A 100 -0.95 5.69 -9.22
N ARG A 101 -0.76 6.28 -8.04
CA ARG A 101 -1.77 6.29 -6.98
C ARG A 101 -3.03 7.04 -7.43
N LEU A 102 -2.86 8.20 -8.07
CA LEU A 102 -3.99 9.00 -8.58
C LEU A 102 -4.76 8.26 -9.68
N ASP A 103 -4.04 7.67 -10.63
CA ASP A 103 -4.63 6.92 -11.74
C ASP A 103 -5.39 5.69 -11.21
N LEU A 104 -4.81 4.96 -10.25
CA LEU A 104 -5.48 3.84 -9.56
C LEU A 104 -6.73 4.30 -8.81
N PHE A 105 -6.60 5.32 -7.96
CA PHE A 105 -7.72 5.83 -7.18
C PHE A 105 -8.87 6.25 -8.09
N SER A 106 -8.58 7.08 -9.10
CA SER A 106 -9.60 7.60 -10.02
C SER A 106 -10.30 6.48 -10.78
N HIS A 107 -9.53 5.50 -11.28
CA HIS A 107 -10.10 4.35 -11.99
C HIS A 107 -11.06 3.54 -11.12
N TYR A 108 -10.64 3.17 -9.91
CA TYR A 108 -11.46 2.33 -9.03
C TYR A 108 -12.63 3.11 -8.43
N PHE A 109 -12.46 4.40 -8.13
CA PHE A 109 -13.57 5.25 -7.68
C PHE A 109 -14.69 5.24 -8.72
N THR A 110 -14.38 5.51 -9.99
CA THR A 110 -15.36 5.46 -11.08
C THR A 110 -15.99 4.07 -11.25
N LEU A 111 -15.21 2.99 -11.12
CA LEU A 111 -15.75 1.63 -11.19
C LEU A 111 -16.75 1.33 -10.07
N TYR A 112 -16.54 1.89 -8.88
CA TYR A 112 -17.40 1.67 -7.71
C TYR A 112 -18.58 2.64 -7.61
N THR A 113 -18.67 3.66 -8.48
CA THR A 113 -19.79 4.59 -8.60
C THR A 113 -20.50 4.50 -9.97
N PRO A 114 -20.93 3.30 -10.43
CA PRO A 114 -21.48 3.14 -11.78
C PRO A 114 -22.82 3.89 -11.99
N SER A 115 -23.52 4.20 -10.92
CA SER A 115 -24.76 4.99 -10.86
C SER A 115 -24.58 6.47 -11.19
N VAL A 116 -23.35 6.99 -11.04
CA VAL A 116 -22.99 8.38 -11.35
C VAL A 116 -21.81 8.34 -12.34
N PRO A 117 -22.10 8.24 -13.65
CA PRO A 117 -21.09 8.46 -14.67
C PRO A 117 -20.40 9.80 -14.39
N ASP A 118 -19.08 9.84 -14.44
CA ASP A 118 -18.27 11.03 -14.17
C ASP A 118 -18.23 11.49 -12.69
N ALA A 119 -18.54 10.61 -11.72
CA ALA A 119 -18.41 10.90 -10.30
C ALA A 119 -17.04 11.51 -9.90
N VAL A 120 -15.97 11.13 -10.61
CA VAL A 120 -14.61 11.65 -10.38
C VAL A 120 -14.49 13.15 -10.70
N GLU A 121 -15.33 13.67 -11.61
CA GLU A 121 -15.34 15.08 -12.02
C GLU A 121 -15.94 16.02 -10.97
N PHE A 122 -16.60 15.48 -9.93
CA PHE A 122 -17.04 16.25 -8.76
C PHE A 122 -15.88 16.76 -7.90
N PHE A 123 -14.68 16.25 -8.13
CA PHE A 123 -13.47 16.71 -7.48
C PHE A 123 -12.59 17.43 -8.48
N SER A 124 -12.06 18.59 -8.09
CA SER A 124 -10.97 19.19 -8.85
C SER A 124 -9.75 18.27 -8.85
N ARG A 125 -8.91 18.41 -9.87
CA ARG A 125 -7.65 17.65 -9.95
C ARG A 125 -6.76 17.85 -8.72
N GLU A 126 -6.74 19.04 -8.14
CA GLU A 126 -5.94 19.33 -6.95
C GLU A 126 -6.53 18.70 -5.68
N GLU A 127 -7.85 18.63 -5.55
CA GLU A 127 -8.51 17.89 -4.46
C GLU A 127 -8.22 16.39 -4.54
N LEU A 128 -8.29 15.79 -5.74
CA LEU A 128 -7.94 14.37 -5.91
C LEU A 128 -6.48 14.10 -5.58
N LYS A 129 -5.55 14.98 -6.00
CA LYS A 129 -4.14 14.87 -5.63
C LYS A 129 -3.95 14.96 -4.12
N ALA A 130 -4.59 15.93 -3.46
CA ALA A 130 -4.50 16.11 -2.02
C ALA A 130 -5.06 14.90 -1.25
N LEU A 131 -6.21 14.39 -1.69
CA LEU A 131 -6.83 13.20 -1.12
C LEU A 131 -5.93 11.98 -1.27
N VAL A 132 -5.40 11.71 -2.47
CA VAL A 132 -4.51 10.58 -2.71
C VAL A 132 -3.16 10.74 -1.99
N ALA A 133 -2.66 11.96 -1.84
CA ALA A 133 -1.46 12.23 -1.06
C ALA A 133 -1.65 11.96 0.45
N SER A 134 -2.89 11.98 0.94
CA SER A 134 -3.20 11.60 2.32
C SER A 134 -3.31 10.08 2.54
N ILE A 135 -3.38 9.30 1.45
CA ILE A 135 -3.35 7.84 1.52
C ILE A 135 -1.90 7.40 1.73
N LEU A 136 -1.65 6.83 2.93
CA LEU A 136 -0.38 6.30 3.46
C LEU A 136 0.61 7.33 4.02
#